data_AF-A0A7K3ZSV1-F1
#
_entry.id   AF-A0A7K3ZSV1-F1
#
_cell.length_a   1.000
_cell.length_b   1.000
_cell.length_c   1.000
_cell.angle_alpha   90.00
_cell.angle_beta   90.00
_cell.angle_gamma   90.00
#
_symmetry.space_group_name_H-M   'P 1'
#
loop_
_entity.id
_entity.type
_entity.pdbx_description
1 polymer ?
#
loop_
_entity_poly.entity_id
_entity_poly.type
_entity_poly.pdbx_seq_one_letter_code
_entity_poly.pdbx_strand_id
1 'polypeptide(L)'
;MGSAWVICKKTFSIALIFNCLITFFTIAGTLYGFYTSDWKPYAPFLIDGSIFWFGLAAGLLCIFPAAATGRSLHTGRFLFHHYVYGGFVLAAACVAITIFTPIPVFNLFFVDSSDIAVNAARVVFIAGLALLLDDLPDAALWIEHSLNWVKTKVCAIKRTMHYATLITGIFSIYLSLAMLASTLANNFYRWLPNSFGIISFFLTGAMAIAFYLRKDWLKITPPPPKQPKLFA
;
A
#
# COMPACT_ATOMS: atom_id res chain seq x y z
N MET A 1 25.87 -13.08 -9.00
CA MET A 1 24.77 -13.33 -8.04
C MET A 1 23.54 -13.73 -8.85
N GLY A 2 23.00 -14.93 -8.63
CA GLY A 2 22.10 -15.60 -9.57
C GLY A 2 20.74 -14.92 -9.77
N SER A 3 20.17 -15.11 -10.96
CA SER A 3 18.85 -14.62 -11.38
C SER A 3 17.74 -14.87 -10.34
N ALA A 4 17.78 -15.99 -9.61
CA ALA A 4 16.82 -16.31 -8.54
C ALA A 4 16.80 -15.27 -7.40
N TRP A 5 17.96 -14.78 -6.95
CA TRP A 5 18.03 -13.78 -5.88
C TRP A 5 17.41 -12.43 -6.30
N VAL A 6 17.60 -12.08 -7.57
CA VAL A 6 17.04 -10.88 -8.17
C VAL A 6 15.51 -10.97 -8.22
N ILE A 7 14.98 -12.11 -8.66
CA ILE A 7 13.54 -12.40 -8.68
C ILE A 7 12.97 -12.31 -7.27
N CYS A 8 13.56 -13.02 -6.28
CA CYS A 8 13.08 -13.00 -4.90
C CYS A 8 12.98 -11.58 -4.33
N LYS A 9 13.98 -10.74 -4.58
CA LYS A 9 13.95 -9.35 -4.10
C LYS A 9 12.93 -8.48 -4.83
N LYS A 10 12.70 -8.67 -6.14
CA LYS A 10 11.66 -7.95 -6.89
C LYS A 10 10.27 -8.37 -6.40
N THR A 11 10.02 -9.68 -6.28
CA THR A 11 8.79 -10.23 -5.68
C THR A 11 8.57 -9.70 -4.27
N PHE A 12 9.62 -9.64 -3.45
CA PHE A 12 9.55 -9.06 -2.11
C PHE A 12 9.13 -7.59 -2.16
N SER A 13 9.75 -6.76 -3.01
CA SER A 13 9.37 -5.35 -3.17
C SER A 13 7.91 -5.16 -3.60
N ILE A 14 7.42 -5.97 -4.55
CA ILE A 14 6.01 -5.96 -4.97
C ILE A 14 5.10 -6.38 -3.81
N ALA A 15 5.48 -7.41 -3.04
CA ALA A 15 4.72 -7.84 -1.87
C ALA A 15 4.64 -6.75 -0.78
N LEU A 16 5.68 -5.94 -0.61
CA LEU A 16 5.66 -4.78 0.28
C LEU A 16 4.67 -3.71 -0.21
N ILE A 17 4.65 -3.38 -1.51
CA ILE A 17 3.69 -2.44 -2.09
C ILE A 17 2.26 -2.97 -1.93
N PHE A 18 2.06 -4.26 -2.23
CA PHE A 18 0.79 -4.95 -2.06
C PHE A 18 0.27 -4.86 -0.62
N ASN A 19 1.14 -5.10 0.37
CA ASN A 19 0.77 -4.94 1.78
C ASN A 19 0.37 -3.49 2.13
N CYS A 20 1.10 -2.49 1.62
CA CYS A 20 0.75 -1.08 1.84
C CYS A 20 -0.65 -0.75 1.31
N LEU A 21 -1.01 -1.32 0.15
CA LEU A 21 -2.34 -1.14 -0.44
C LEU A 21 -3.43 -1.87 0.34
N ILE A 22 -3.17 -3.09 0.83
CA ILE A 22 -4.10 -3.78 1.74
C ILE A 22 -4.38 -2.90 2.96
N THR A 23 -3.34 -2.38 3.61
CA THR A 23 -3.49 -1.46 4.75
C THR A 23 -4.35 -0.26 4.36
N PHE A 24 -4.03 0.41 3.25
CA PHE A 24 -4.76 1.58 2.76
C PHE A 24 -6.26 1.30 2.54
N PHE A 25 -6.60 0.25 1.79
CA PHE A 25 -7.99 -0.05 1.45
C PHE A 25 -8.80 -0.63 2.60
N THR A 26 -8.17 -1.42 3.49
CA THR A 26 -8.84 -1.93 4.71
C THR A 26 -9.25 -0.78 5.63
N ILE A 27 -8.44 0.28 5.69
CA ILE A 27 -8.74 1.47 6.48
C ILE A 27 -9.86 2.29 5.87
N ALA A 28 -9.89 2.43 4.54
CA ALA A 28 -10.90 3.26 3.87
C ALA A 28 -12.33 2.83 4.24
N GLY A 29 -12.62 1.52 4.21
CA GLY A 29 -13.91 0.99 4.64
C GLY A 29 -14.19 1.20 6.14
N THR A 30 -13.14 1.05 6.97
CA THR A 30 -13.27 1.24 8.43
C THR A 30 -13.58 2.70 8.79
N LEU A 31 -12.87 3.65 8.18
CA LEU A 31 -13.11 5.08 8.37
C LEU A 31 -14.48 5.50 7.85
N TYR A 32 -14.90 4.97 6.70
CA TYR A 32 -16.25 5.21 6.18
C TYR A 32 -17.30 4.83 7.21
N GLY A 33 -17.27 3.59 7.72
CA GLY A 33 -18.21 3.14 8.76
C GLY A 33 -18.14 3.97 10.04
N PHE A 34 -16.93 4.32 10.51
CA PHE A 34 -16.74 5.18 11.69
C PHE A 34 -17.46 6.52 11.56
N TYR A 35 -17.33 7.19 10.41
CA TYR A 35 -17.93 8.51 10.20
C TYR A 35 -19.42 8.48 9.81
N THR A 36 -19.93 7.38 9.28
CA THR A 36 -21.33 7.31 8.80
C THR A 36 -22.30 6.64 9.75
N SER A 37 -21.83 5.92 10.77
CA SER A 37 -22.70 5.05 11.58
C SER A 37 -22.48 5.11 13.10
N ASP A 38 -21.81 6.15 13.62
CA ASP A 38 -21.41 6.27 15.03
C ASP A 38 -20.74 4.99 15.59
N TRP A 39 -20.15 4.20 14.69
CA TRP A 39 -19.56 2.93 15.02
C TRP A 39 -18.28 3.17 15.83
N LYS A 40 -18.09 2.42 16.92
CA LYS A 40 -16.85 2.45 17.71
C LYS A 40 -16.00 1.21 17.35
N PRO A 41 -15.18 1.28 16.29
CA PRO A 41 -14.44 0.12 15.82
C PRO A 41 -13.46 -0.37 16.89
N TYR A 42 -13.52 -1.67 17.19
CA TYR A 42 -12.57 -2.37 18.09
C TYR A 42 -12.49 -1.83 19.53
N ALA A 43 -13.51 -1.10 19.99
CA ALA A 43 -13.64 -0.72 21.40
C ALA A 43 -13.67 -1.97 22.32
N PRO A 44 -13.19 -1.88 23.57
CA PRO A 44 -12.52 -0.71 24.19
C PRO A 44 -11.01 -0.65 23.92
N PHE A 45 -10.46 -1.56 23.10
CA PHE A 45 -9.01 -1.68 22.89
C PHE A 45 -8.46 -0.59 21.98
N LEU A 46 -9.28 -0.13 21.02
CA LEU A 46 -9.01 1.07 20.26
C LEU A 46 -9.63 2.27 20.97
N ILE A 47 -8.81 3.30 21.24
CA ILE A 47 -9.24 4.52 21.93
C ILE A 47 -10.26 5.31 21.09
N ASP A 48 -9.98 5.49 19.80
CA ASP A 48 -10.85 6.21 18.88
C ASP A 48 -10.64 5.78 17.42
N GLY A 49 -11.71 5.80 16.62
CA GLY A 49 -11.68 5.42 15.21
C GLY A 49 -10.85 6.36 14.33
N SER A 50 -10.67 7.63 14.72
CA SER A 50 -9.83 8.58 13.99
C SER A 50 -8.35 8.16 13.93
N ILE A 51 -7.89 7.28 14.83
CA ILE A 51 -6.51 6.78 14.83
C ILE A 51 -6.20 5.99 13.54
N PHE A 52 -7.21 5.46 12.86
CA PHE A 52 -7.03 4.81 11.56
C PHE A 52 -6.43 5.72 10.48
N TRP A 53 -6.55 7.06 10.60
CA TRP A 53 -5.84 7.99 9.71
C TRP A 53 -4.31 7.83 9.76
N PHE A 54 -3.75 7.51 10.92
CA PHE A 54 -2.32 7.24 11.04
C PHE A 54 -1.92 5.96 10.31
N GLY A 55 -2.76 4.93 10.33
CA GLY A 55 -2.55 3.72 9.54
C GLY A 55 -2.60 4.00 8.03
N LEU A 56 -3.50 4.88 7.58
CA LEU A 56 -3.61 5.28 6.18
C LEU A 56 -2.33 5.99 5.75
N ALA A 57 -1.87 6.94 6.57
CA ALA A 57 -0.60 7.62 6.36
C ALA A 57 0.59 6.64 6.37
N ALA A 58 0.61 5.64 7.25
CA ALA A 58 1.67 4.62 7.30
C ALA A 58 1.75 3.82 6.00
N GLY A 59 0.61 3.36 5.48
CA GLY A 59 0.52 2.65 4.20
C GLY A 59 1.08 3.50 3.07
N LEU A 60 0.63 4.76 2.94
CA LEU A 60 1.10 5.68 1.89
C LEU A 60 2.60 5.97 1.99
N LEU A 61 3.11 6.26 3.19
CA LEU A 61 4.52 6.56 3.41
C LEU A 61 5.41 5.34 3.17
N CYS A 62 4.90 4.12 3.30
CA CYS A 62 5.68 2.91 3.05
C CYS A 62 5.78 2.53 1.56
N ILE A 63 4.88 3.02 0.69
CA ILE A 63 4.88 2.70 -0.75
C ILE A 63 6.19 3.13 -1.41
N PHE A 64 6.64 4.35 -1.17
CA PHE A 64 7.83 4.89 -1.85
C PHE A 64 9.12 4.10 -1.49
N PRO A 65 9.48 3.91 -0.20
CA PRO A 65 10.64 3.09 0.16
C PRO A 65 10.51 1.62 -0.26
N ALA A 66 9.29 1.06 -0.24
CA ALA A 66 9.04 -0.29 -0.74
C ALA A 66 9.38 -0.42 -2.23
N ALA A 67 8.90 0.51 -3.06
CA ALA A 67 9.21 0.55 -4.50
C ALA A 67 10.68 0.88 -4.79
N ALA A 68 11.32 1.73 -3.97
CA ALA A 68 12.75 2.01 -4.09
C ALA A 68 13.61 0.77 -3.85
N THR A 69 13.19 -0.12 -2.95
CA THR A 69 13.90 -1.38 -2.66
C THR A 69 14.00 -2.27 -3.89
N GLY A 70 12.91 -2.43 -4.65
CA GLY A 70 12.90 -3.22 -5.89
C GLY A 70 13.68 -2.57 -7.04
N ARG A 71 13.60 -1.24 -7.18
CA ARG A 71 14.27 -0.50 -8.26
C ARG A 71 15.80 -0.49 -8.15
N SER A 72 16.34 -0.61 -6.94
CA SER A 72 17.79 -0.66 -6.71
C SER A 72 18.51 -1.86 -7.36
N LEU A 73 17.75 -2.84 -7.86
CA LEU A 73 18.29 -4.09 -8.37
C LEU A 73 18.64 -4.06 -9.85
N HIS A 74 18.41 -2.93 -10.54
CA HIS A 74 18.70 -2.73 -11.96
C HIS A 74 18.38 -3.96 -12.81
N THR A 75 17.23 -4.58 -12.55
CA THR A 75 16.90 -5.91 -13.08
C THR A 75 16.74 -5.92 -14.60
N GLY A 76 16.91 -4.79 -15.29
CA GLY A 76 16.52 -4.62 -16.68
C GLY A 76 15.01 -4.80 -16.86
N ARG A 77 14.56 -4.70 -18.12
CA ARG A 77 13.18 -4.98 -18.56
C ARG A 77 12.86 -6.49 -18.51
N PHE A 78 13.33 -7.19 -17.48
CA PHE A 78 13.60 -8.63 -17.52
C PHE A 78 12.35 -9.51 -17.38
N LEU A 79 11.19 -9.07 -17.86
CA LEU A 79 10.07 -9.89 -18.36
C LEU A 79 8.86 -8.97 -18.60
N PHE A 80 8.95 -8.07 -19.60
CA PHE A 80 7.91 -7.08 -19.94
C PHE A 80 7.60 -6.07 -18.81
N HIS A 81 6.92 -4.96 -19.15
CA HIS A 81 6.67 -3.89 -18.18
C HIS A 81 5.57 -4.33 -17.20
N HIS A 82 5.85 -4.41 -15.90
CA HIS A 82 4.88 -4.91 -14.91
C HIS A 82 3.61 -4.06 -14.87
N TYR A 83 3.69 -2.80 -15.30
CA TYR A 83 2.52 -1.95 -15.45
C TYR A 83 1.53 -2.48 -16.50
N VAL A 84 1.99 -3.15 -17.56
CA VAL A 84 1.12 -3.74 -18.59
C VAL A 84 0.35 -4.93 -18.02
N TYR A 85 1.03 -5.82 -17.28
CA TYR A 85 0.38 -6.92 -16.58
C TYR A 85 -0.54 -6.42 -15.48
N GLY A 86 -0.11 -5.42 -14.70
CA GLY A 86 -0.93 -4.78 -13.69
C GLY A 86 -2.20 -4.19 -14.29
N GLY A 87 -2.09 -3.50 -15.43
CA GLY A 87 -3.23 -2.99 -16.18
C GLY A 87 -4.16 -4.09 -16.69
N PHE A 88 -3.61 -5.17 -17.26
CA PHE A 88 -4.41 -6.32 -17.71
C PHE A 88 -5.13 -7.02 -16.54
N VAL A 89 -4.42 -7.26 -15.44
CA VAL A 89 -4.99 -7.85 -14.20
C VAL A 89 -6.07 -6.94 -13.64
N LEU A 90 -5.88 -5.61 -13.64
CA LEU A 90 -6.91 -4.66 -13.22
C LEU A 90 -8.14 -4.70 -14.12
N ALA A 91 -7.97 -4.72 -15.44
CA ALA A 91 -9.07 -4.81 -16.39
C ALA A 91 -9.85 -6.13 -16.22
N ALA A 92 -9.13 -7.25 -16.13
CA ALA A 92 -9.71 -8.57 -15.88
C ALA A 92 -10.42 -8.62 -14.52
N ALA A 93 -9.84 -8.01 -13.47
CA ALA A 93 -10.47 -7.90 -12.15
C ALA A 93 -11.77 -7.09 -12.22
N CYS A 94 -11.80 -5.94 -12.90
CA CYS A 94 -13.00 -5.14 -13.07
C CYS A 94 -14.12 -5.91 -13.78
N VAL A 95 -13.79 -6.65 -14.84
CA VAL A 95 -14.74 -7.51 -15.56
C VAL A 95 -15.25 -8.62 -14.63
N ALA A 96 -14.33 -9.30 -13.93
CA ALA A 96 -14.69 -10.36 -12.99
C ALA A 96 -15.59 -9.85 -11.85
N ILE A 97 -15.27 -8.70 -11.25
CA ILE A 97 -16.09 -8.03 -10.23
C ILE A 97 -17.49 -7.78 -10.76
N THR A 98 -17.59 -7.22 -11.97
CA THR A 98 -18.88 -6.85 -12.58
C THR A 98 -19.75 -8.08 -12.90
N ILE A 99 -19.14 -9.20 -13.28
CA ILE A 99 -19.85 -10.44 -13.65
C ILE A 99 -20.19 -11.27 -12.41
N PHE A 100 -19.25 -11.42 -11.48
CA PHE A 100 -19.33 -12.41 -10.39
C PHE A 100 -19.72 -11.81 -9.04
N THR A 101 -19.85 -10.48 -8.92
CA THR A 101 -20.29 -9.84 -7.68
C THR A 101 -21.42 -8.85 -7.93
N PRO A 102 -22.36 -8.68 -6.98
CA PRO A 102 -23.45 -7.72 -7.10
C PRO A 102 -23.01 -6.28 -6.77
N ILE A 103 -21.72 -6.05 -6.50
CA ILE A 103 -21.20 -4.77 -5.99
C ILE A 103 -20.54 -4.00 -7.14
N PRO A 104 -20.92 -2.73 -7.37
CA PRO A 104 -20.20 -1.88 -8.33
C PRO A 104 -18.72 -1.77 -7.98
N VAL A 105 -17.83 -1.76 -8.98
CA VAL A 105 -16.37 -1.67 -8.78
C VAL A 105 -15.98 -0.51 -7.86
N PHE A 106 -16.65 0.64 -7.98
CA PHE A 106 -16.41 1.82 -7.14
C PHE A 106 -16.73 1.61 -5.66
N ASN A 107 -17.63 0.68 -5.33
CA ASN A 107 -18.04 0.37 -3.97
C ASN A 107 -17.27 -0.82 -3.37
N LEU A 108 -16.34 -1.41 -4.12
CA LEU A 108 -15.66 -2.66 -3.74
C LEU A 108 -15.05 -2.62 -2.33
N PHE A 109 -14.50 -1.47 -1.90
CA PHE A 109 -13.83 -1.32 -0.59
C PHE A 109 -14.70 -0.66 0.49
N PHE A 110 -15.94 -0.26 0.18
CA PHE A 110 -16.83 0.44 1.11
C PHE A 110 -17.96 -0.44 1.65
N VAL A 111 -18.16 -1.63 1.08
CA VAL A 111 -19.22 -2.56 1.50
C VAL A 111 -18.70 -3.50 2.59
N ASP A 112 -19.44 -3.64 3.69
CA ASP A 112 -19.20 -4.73 4.65
C ASP A 112 -19.62 -6.06 3.99
N SER A 113 -18.68 -6.97 3.81
CA SER A 113 -18.95 -8.22 3.10
C SER A 113 -18.09 -9.36 3.65
N SER A 114 -18.76 -10.33 4.25
CA SER A 114 -18.22 -11.66 4.55
C SER A 114 -18.13 -12.56 3.31
N ASP A 115 -18.55 -12.06 2.13
CA ASP A 115 -18.56 -12.82 0.89
C ASP A 115 -17.13 -13.08 0.40
N ILE A 116 -16.83 -14.36 0.17
CA ILE A 116 -15.52 -14.81 -0.31
C ILE A 116 -15.24 -14.27 -1.72
N ALA A 117 -16.23 -14.18 -2.59
CA ALA A 117 -16.06 -13.67 -3.95
C ALA A 117 -15.67 -12.19 -3.96
N VAL A 118 -16.32 -11.37 -3.13
CA VAL A 118 -16.00 -9.95 -2.96
C VAL A 118 -14.59 -9.77 -2.40
N ASN A 119 -14.20 -10.58 -1.41
CA ASN A 119 -12.86 -10.51 -0.82
C ASN A 119 -11.77 -11.02 -1.78
N ALA A 120 -12.03 -12.06 -2.57
CA ALA A 120 -11.14 -12.50 -3.63
C ALA A 120 -10.96 -11.41 -4.70
N ALA A 121 -12.05 -10.75 -5.11
CA ALA A 121 -12.01 -9.63 -6.02
C ALA A 121 -11.15 -8.46 -5.51
N ARG A 122 -11.30 -8.08 -4.23
CA ARG A 122 -10.44 -7.07 -3.58
C ARG A 122 -8.97 -7.43 -3.69
N VAL A 123 -8.62 -8.68 -3.35
CA VAL A 123 -7.23 -9.17 -3.41
C VAL A 123 -6.66 -9.07 -4.83
N VAL A 124 -7.39 -9.56 -5.83
CA VAL A 124 -6.95 -9.54 -7.24
C VAL A 124 -6.82 -8.10 -7.75
N PHE A 125 -7.77 -7.23 -7.40
CA PHE A 125 -7.73 -5.80 -7.76
C PHE A 125 -6.51 -5.11 -7.15
N ILE A 126 -6.25 -5.31 -5.85
CA ILE A 126 -5.08 -4.76 -5.17
C ILE A 126 -3.77 -5.31 -5.76
N ALA A 127 -3.73 -6.59 -6.14
CA ALA A 127 -2.56 -7.21 -6.76
C ALA A 127 -2.24 -6.57 -8.12
N GLY A 128 -3.25 -6.34 -8.96
CA GLY A 128 -3.10 -5.61 -10.21
C GLY A 128 -2.59 -4.19 -10.00
N LEU A 129 -3.11 -3.49 -8.97
CA LEU A 129 -2.65 -2.15 -8.63
C LEU A 129 -1.20 -2.12 -8.13
N ALA A 130 -0.78 -3.10 -7.34
CA ALA A 130 0.60 -3.20 -6.85
C ALA A 130 1.59 -3.36 -8.02
N LEU A 131 1.25 -4.21 -9.00
CA LEU A 131 2.04 -4.40 -10.23
C LEU A 131 2.09 -3.12 -11.07
N LEU A 132 0.97 -2.40 -11.16
CA LEU A 132 0.90 -1.11 -11.87
C LEU A 132 1.80 -0.05 -11.21
N LEU A 133 1.77 0.04 -9.88
CA LEU A 133 2.52 1.05 -9.12
C LEU A 133 4.03 0.82 -9.11
N ASP A 134 4.47 -0.43 -9.17
CA ASP A 134 5.90 -0.79 -9.15
C ASP A 134 6.66 -0.17 -10.34
N ASP A 135 6.06 -0.21 -11.54
CA ASP A 135 6.64 0.31 -12.78
C ASP A 135 5.89 1.56 -13.32
N LEU A 136 5.14 2.27 -12.47
CA LEU A 136 4.32 3.43 -12.87
C LEU A 136 5.09 4.54 -13.64
N PRO A 137 6.33 4.92 -13.27
CA PRO A 137 7.07 5.94 -14.02
C PRO A 137 7.29 5.59 -15.49
N ASP A 138 7.36 4.29 -15.81
CA ASP A 138 7.66 3.81 -17.17
C ASP A 138 6.40 3.76 -18.06
N ALA A 139 5.21 3.98 -17.48
CA ALA A 139 3.96 3.92 -18.22
C ALA A 139 3.71 5.17 -19.08
N ALA A 140 4.12 6.36 -18.62
CA ALA A 140 3.98 7.60 -19.37
C ALA A 140 4.90 8.73 -18.88
N LEU A 141 5.37 9.56 -19.81
CA LEU A 141 6.22 10.74 -19.52
C LEU A 141 5.56 11.73 -18.54
N TRP A 142 4.24 11.93 -18.62
CA TRP A 142 3.53 12.84 -17.72
C TRP A 142 3.52 12.30 -16.27
N ILE A 143 3.45 10.97 -16.10
CA ILE A 143 3.54 10.33 -14.79
C ILE A 143 4.94 10.52 -14.22
N GLU A 144 5.97 10.27 -15.03
CA GLU A 144 7.36 10.49 -14.63
C GLU A 144 7.58 11.95 -14.17
N HIS A 145 7.07 12.92 -14.93
CA HIS A 145 7.11 14.33 -14.56
C HIS A 145 6.40 14.62 -13.23
N SER A 146 5.20 14.09 -13.02
CA SER A 146 4.46 14.25 -11.76
C SER A 146 5.20 13.61 -10.58
N LEU A 147 5.75 12.41 -10.76
CA LEU A 147 6.53 11.73 -9.72
C LEU A 147 7.83 12.49 -9.40
N ASN A 148 8.50 13.06 -10.41
CA ASN A 148 9.68 13.90 -10.21
C ASN A 148 9.34 15.21 -9.48
N TRP A 149 8.17 15.80 -9.75
CA TRP A 149 7.67 16.95 -9.00
C TRP A 149 7.42 16.59 -7.53
N VAL A 150 6.71 15.48 -7.26
CA VAL A 150 6.48 14.98 -5.89
C VAL A 150 7.81 14.70 -5.18
N LYS A 151 8.74 14.01 -5.85
CA LYS A 151 10.08 13.71 -5.32
C LYS A 151 10.84 14.97 -4.93
N THR A 152 10.72 16.04 -5.72
CA THR A 152 11.34 17.34 -5.43
C THR A 152 10.76 17.96 -4.15
N LYS A 153 9.43 17.94 -3.99
CA LYS A 153 8.76 18.43 -2.77
C LYS A 153 9.15 17.61 -1.54
N VAL A 154 9.12 16.28 -1.67
CA VAL A 154 9.54 15.34 -0.62
C VAL A 154 11.00 15.57 -0.21
N CYS A 155 11.90 15.85 -1.16
CA CYS A 155 13.31 16.09 -0.86
C CYS A 155 13.50 17.29 0.08
N ALA A 156 12.68 18.34 -0.05
CA ALA A 156 12.70 19.50 0.83
C ALA A 156 12.26 19.17 2.27
N ILE A 157 11.41 18.17 2.45
CA ILE A 157 10.83 17.77 3.75
C ILE A 157 11.25 16.36 4.18
N LYS A 158 12.38 15.85 3.68
CA LYS A 158 12.80 14.45 3.88
C LYS A 158 12.98 14.06 5.35
N ARG A 159 13.39 15.00 6.21
CA ARG A 159 13.49 14.78 7.67
C ARG A 159 12.09 14.58 8.28
N THR A 160 11.13 15.41 7.90
CA THR A 160 9.74 15.27 8.34
C THR A 160 9.15 13.94 7.89
N MET A 161 9.35 13.54 6.63
CA MET A 161 8.89 12.25 6.11
C MET A 161 9.51 11.06 6.85
N HIS A 162 10.79 11.17 7.20
CA HIS A 162 11.50 10.17 7.98
C HIS A 162 10.87 9.95 9.36
N TYR A 163 10.61 11.03 10.13
CA TYR A 163 9.95 10.92 11.44
C TYR A 163 8.47 10.54 11.33
N ALA A 164 7.75 11.09 10.36
CA ALA A 164 6.35 10.77 10.11
C ALA A 164 6.16 9.27 9.84
N THR A 165 7.09 8.66 9.10
CA THR A 165 7.08 7.20 8.84
C THR A 165 7.17 6.41 10.14
N LEU A 166 8.07 6.79 11.06
CA LEU A 166 8.18 6.11 12.35
C LEU A 166 6.90 6.26 13.18
N ILE A 167 6.39 7.48 13.32
CA ILE A 167 5.21 7.79 14.14
C ILE A 167 4.01 7.01 13.62
N THR A 168 3.72 7.13 12.32
CA THR A 168 2.61 6.42 11.67
C THR A 168 2.80 4.89 11.75
N GLY A 169 4.03 4.40 11.66
CA GLY A 169 4.38 3.00 11.88
C GLY A 169 4.06 2.48 13.29
N ILE A 170 4.37 3.25 14.33
CA ILE A 170 4.03 2.90 15.72
C ILE A 170 2.51 2.82 15.89
N PHE A 171 1.77 3.79 15.35
CA PHE A 171 0.31 3.75 15.38
C PHE A 171 -0.24 2.55 14.59
N SER A 172 0.38 2.16 13.47
CA SER A 172 0.00 0.95 12.73
C SER A 172 0.14 -0.32 13.58
N ILE A 173 1.22 -0.45 14.36
CA ILE A 173 1.38 -1.57 15.31
C ILE A 173 0.29 -1.53 16.38
N TYR A 174 0.02 -0.35 16.94
CA TYR A 174 -1.05 -0.18 17.92
C TYR A 174 -2.42 -0.61 17.36
N LEU A 175 -2.77 -0.19 16.13
CA LEU A 175 -4.00 -0.60 15.45
C LEU A 175 -4.08 -2.12 15.31
N SER A 176 -2.99 -2.77 14.87
CA SER A 176 -2.91 -4.23 14.78
C SER A 176 -3.20 -4.91 16.12
N LEU A 177 -2.59 -4.42 17.22
CA LEU A 177 -2.74 -5.00 18.54
C LEU A 177 -4.16 -4.77 19.09
N ALA A 178 -4.73 -3.59 18.89
CA ALA A 178 -6.09 -3.28 19.30
C ALA A 178 -7.12 -4.14 18.56
N MET A 179 -6.95 -4.30 17.24
CA MET A 179 -7.79 -5.18 16.42
C MET A 179 -7.68 -6.64 16.86
N LEU A 180 -6.45 -7.12 17.13
CA LEU A 180 -6.22 -8.48 17.60
C LEU A 180 -6.89 -8.72 18.97
N ALA A 181 -6.66 -7.83 19.94
CA ALA A 181 -7.27 -7.93 21.26
C ALA A 181 -8.80 -7.92 21.20
N SER A 182 -9.39 -7.01 20.42
CA SER A 182 -10.84 -6.94 20.22
C SER A 182 -11.40 -8.19 19.57
N THR A 183 -10.70 -8.75 18.59
CA THR A 183 -11.10 -9.98 17.89
C THR A 183 -11.09 -11.18 18.83
N LEU A 184 -10.02 -11.32 19.63
CA LEU A 184 -9.90 -12.42 20.60
C LEU A 184 -10.90 -12.31 21.74
N ALA A 185 -11.16 -11.11 22.24
CA ALA A 185 -12.03 -10.90 23.40
C ALA A 185 -13.53 -10.96 23.06
N ASN A 186 -13.94 -10.38 21.93
CA ASN A 186 -15.35 -10.10 21.67
C ASN A 186 -15.96 -10.95 20.55
N ASN A 187 -15.17 -11.31 19.52
CA ASN A 187 -15.73 -11.82 18.27
C ASN A 187 -14.77 -12.79 17.57
N PHE A 188 -14.50 -13.94 18.21
CA PHE A 188 -13.61 -14.94 17.63
C PHE A 188 -14.04 -15.37 16.23
N TYR A 189 -15.35 -15.42 15.92
CA TYR A 189 -15.84 -15.73 14.56
C TYR A 189 -15.38 -14.74 13.47
N ARG A 190 -15.02 -13.50 13.83
CA ARG A 190 -14.48 -12.49 12.90
C ARG A 190 -12.97 -12.57 12.76
N TRP A 191 -12.31 -13.59 13.32
CA TRP A 191 -10.85 -13.74 13.25
C TRP A 191 -10.34 -13.77 11.81
N LEU A 192 -10.99 -14.53 10.93
CA LEU A 192 -10.52 -14.70 9.56
C LEU A 192 -10.67 -13.39 8.75
N PRO A 193 -11.83 -12.70 8.73
CA PRO A 193 -11.95 -11.38 8.10
C PRO A 193 -10.97 -10.35 8.67
N ASN A 194 -10.80 -10.28 9.99
CA ASN A 194 -9.93 -9.30 10.63
C ASN A 194 -8.44 -9.63 10.45
N SER A 195 -8.08 -10.90 10.22
CA SER A 195 -6.68 -11.35 10.12
C SER A 195 -5.91 -10.61 9.03
N PHE A 196 -6.54 -10.33 7.89
CA PHE A 196 -5.94 -9.55 6.80
C PHE A 196 -5.55 -8.14 7.25
N GLY A 197 -6.47 -7.45 7.94
CA GLY A 197 -6.20 -6.13 8.50
C GLY A 197 -5.10 -6.20 9.56
N ILE A 198 -5.25 -7.07 10.56
CA ILE A 198 -4.29 -7.25 11.66
C ILE A 198 -2.88 -7.48 11.12
N ILE A 199 -2.71 -8.50 10.27
CA ILE A 199 -1.41 -8.85 9.71
C ILE A 199 -0.87 -7.69 8.88
N SER A 200 -1.70 -7.05 8.06
CA SER A 200 -1.26 -5.96 7.20
C SER A 200 -0.78 -4.74 7.98
N PHE A 201 -1.51 -4.33 9.04
CA PHE A 201 -1.09 -3.26 9.94
C PHE A 201 0.21 -3.57 10.68
N PHE A 202 0.37 -4.81 11.14
CA PHE A 202 1.60 -5.25 11.79
C PHE A 202 2.79 -5.17 10.81
N LEU A 203 2.63 -5.71 9.61
CA LEU A 203 3.67 -5.68 8.57
C LEU A 203 3.99 -4.25 8.16
N THR A 204 2.99 -3.38 7.97
CA THR A 204 3.19 -1.96 7.64
C THR A 204 3.95 -1.23 8.75
N GLY A 205 3.62 -1.48 10.02
CA GLY A 205 4.35 -0.94 11.15
C GLY A 205 5.81 -1.42 11.21
N ALA A 206 6.04 -2.73 11.04
CA ALA A 206 7.38 -3.30 10.99
C ALA A 206 8.21 -2.75 9.82
N MET A 207 7.60 -2.61 8.64
CA MET A 207 8.20 -1.98 7.46
C MET A 207 8.59 -0.53 7.73
N ALA A 208 7.69 0.27 8.30
CA ALA A 208 7.93 1.67 8.61
C ALA A 208 9.12 1.84 9.57
N ILE A 209 9.20 0.99 10.60
CA ILE A 209 10.34 0.95 11.52
C ILE A 209 11.62 0.55 10.77
N ALA A 210 11.58 -0.47 9.91
CA ALA A 210 12.74 -0.88 9.13
C ALA A 210 13.24 0.24 8.20
N PHE A 211 12.35 0.95 7.50
CA PHE A 211 12.69 2.09 6.64
C PHE A 211 13.24 3.28 7.43
N TYR A 212 12.72 3.51 8.64
CA TYR A 212 13.29 4.47 9.57
C TYR A 212 14.71 4.07 9.97
N LEU A 213 14.94 2.85 10.44
CA LEU A 213 16.28 2.39 10.83
C LEU A 213 17.29 2.46 9.67
N ARG A 214 16.84 2.18 8.44
CA ARG A 214 17.65 2.28 7.22
C ARG A 214 17.84 3.69 6.71
N LYS A 215 17.12 4.68 7.26
CA LYS A 215 17.17 6.09 6.83
C LYS A 215 16.77 6.31 5.37
N ASP A 216 15.85 5.52 4.83
CA ASP A 216 15.58 5.48 3.39
C ASP A 216 15.07 6.83 2.84
N TRP A 217 14.23 7.53 3.59
CA TRP A 217 13.80 8.89 3.25
C TRP A 217 14.95 9.91 3.19
N LEU A 218 15.97 9.75 4.03
CA LEU A 218 17.10 10.69 4.09
C LEU A 218 18.06 10.55 2.89
N LYS A 219 18.05 9.36 2.25
CA LYS A 219 18.85 9.03 1.07
C LYS A 219 18.28 9.56 -0.26
N ILE A 220 17.07 10.12 -0.24
CA ILE A 220 16.45 10.65 -1.47
C ILE A 220 17.28 11.81 -2.02
N THR A 221 17.54 11.75 -3.32
CA THR A 221 18.19 12.78 -4.11
C THR A 221 17.19 13.45 -5.06
N PRO A 222 17.35 14.74 -5.37
CA PRO A 222 16.54 15.39 -6.39
C PRO A 222 16.68 14.68 -7.75
N PRO A 223 15.66 14.70 -8.61
CA PRO A 223 15.79 14.20 -9.97
C PRO A 223 16.90 14.95 -10.73
N PRO A 224 17.64 14.30 -11.64
CA PRO A 224 18.69 14.96 -12.42
C PRO A 224 18.10 16.14 -13.22
N PRO A 225 18.86 17.23 -13.41
CA PRO A 225 18.40 18.36 -14.22
C PRO A 225 18.07 17.88 -15.64
N LYS A 226 16.97 18.37 -16.22
CA LYS A 226 16.65 18.10 -17.63
C LYS A 226 17.84 18.55 -18.47
N GLN A 227 18.48 17.63 -19.18
CA GLN A 227 19.49 18.01 -20.16
C GLN A 227 18.83 18.94 -21.16
N PRO A 228 19.42 20.12 -21.46
CA PRO A 228 18.89 20.98 -22.49
C PRO A 228 18.75 20.15 -23.77
N LYS A 229 17.57 20.19 -24.40
CA LYS A 229 17.40 19.62 -25.73
C LYS A 229 18.38 20.39 -26.62
N LEU A 230 19.52 19.76 -26.94
CA LEU A 230 20.35 20.22 -28.04
C LEU A 230 19.43 20.20 -29.25
N PHE A 231 19.17 21.40 -29.79
CA PHE A 231 18.30 21.60 -30.93
C PHE A 231 18.72 20.61 -32.04
N ALA A 232 17.78 19.76 -32.44
CA ALA A 232 17.85 18.95 -33.65
C ALA A 232 16.86 19.54 -34.66
#